data_AF-A0A354B2Y7-F1
#
_entry.id   AF-A0A354B2Y7-F1
#
_cell.length_a   1.000
_cell.length_b   1.000
_cell.length_c   1.000
_cell.angle_alpha   90.00
_cell.angle_beta   90.00
_cell.angle_gamma   90.00
#
_symmetry.space_group_name_H-M   'P 1'
#
loop_
_entity.id
_entity.type
_entity.pdbx_description
1 polymer ?
#
loop_
_entity_poly.entity_id
_entity_poly.type
_entity_poly.pdbx_seq_one_letter_code
_entity_poly.pdbx_strand_id
1 'polypeptide(L)'
;MQMNLQLYHVVQDITGLTGCRIIDAILSGERDPLELASLRDQRCNASLETIAAALQGIYQEDHLFELKVAVDLFESYSAKIKECVLAGQSVLTQVAGDQFVAPDNQSGDWRIRGNGFYFNPKALLESIWVITYSVLQAWVLQL
;
A
#
# COMPACT_ATOMS: atom_id res chain seq x y z
N MET A 1 5.30 30.37 4.52
CA MET A 1 5.69 29.95 3.17
C MET A 1 5.65 28.42 3.15
N GLN A 2 4.93 27.78 2.22
CA GLN A 2 4.68 26.33 2.15
C GLN A 2 5.89 25.54 1.59
N MET A 3 6.07 24.27 1.99
CA MET A 3 6.98 23.34 1.32
C MET A 3 6.48 23.07 -0.10
N ASN A 4 7.25 23.45 -1.11
CA ASN A 4 6.89 23.29 -2.53
C ASN A 4 7.66 22.12 -3.15
N LEU A 5 7.46 20.92 -2.63
CA LEU A 5 7.97 19.69 -3.28
C LEU A 5 6.89 19.14 -4.20
N GLN A 6 7.25 18.87 -5.45
CA GLN A 6 6.33 18.35 -6.46
C GLN A 6 6.44 16.83 -6.62
N LEU A 7 6.99 16.14 -5.61
CA LEU A 7 7.28 14.70 -5.66
C LEU A 7 6.03 13.86 -6.00
N TYR A 8 4.85 14.27 -5.54
CA TYR A 8 3.57 13.61 -5.83
C TYR A 8 3.19 13.64 -7.33
N HIS A 9 3.67 14.62 -8.10
CA HIS A 9 3.40 14.71 -9.54
C HIS A 9 4.29 13.79 -10.37
N VAL A 10 5.43 13.35 -9.82
CA VAL A 10 6.49 12.68 -10.59
C VAL A 10 6.63 11.20 -10.23
N VAL A 11 6.25 10.83 -9.01
CA VAL A 11 6.22 9.42 -8.58
C VAL A 11 4.79 8.90 -8.67
N GLN A 12 4.58 7.82 -9.43
CA GLN A 12 3.25 7.20 -9.60
C GLN A 12 2.66 6.66 -8.29
N ASP A 13 3.51 6.29 -7.35
CA ASP A 13 3.15 5.80 -6.02
C ASP A 13 4.09 6.37 -4.96
N ILE A 14 3.62 7.37 -4.23
CA ILE A 14 4.36 8.06 -3.17
C ILE A 14 4.61 7.17 -1.94
N THR A 15 3.79 6.13 -1.77
CA THR A 15 3.89 5.10 -0.73
C THR A 15 4.64 3.86 -1.20
N GLY A 16 5.08 3.84 -2.46
CA GLY A 16 5.89 2.78 -3.04
C GLY A 16 7.37 2.92 -2.66
N LEU A 17 8.16 1.91 -3.02
CA LEU A 17 9.57 1.80 -2.61
C LEU A 17 10.41 3.06 -2.91
N THR A 18 10.18 3.70 -4.07
CA THR A 18 10.89 4.95 -4.43
C THR A 18 10.45 6.12 -3.55
N GLY A 19 9.15 6.29 -3.34
CA GLY A 19 8.60 7.38 -2.54
C GLY A 19 9.03 7.28 -1.08
N CYS A 20 8.89 6.10 -0.46
CA CYS A 20 9.32 5.89 0.93
C CYS A 20 10.81 6.15 1.12
N ARG A 21 11.70 5.62 0.26
CA ARG A 21 13.15 5.85 0.39
C ARG A 21 13.52 7.33 0.31
N ILE A 22 12.88 8.08 -0.59
CA ILE A 22 13.11 9.52 -0.73
C ILE A 22 12.59 10.27 0.50
N ILE A 23 11.39 9.94 0.98
CA ILE A 23 10.80 10.56 2.18
C ILE A 23 11.68 10.27 3.41
N ASP A 24 12.14 9.03 3.59
CA ASP A 24 13.02 8.63 4.70
C ASP A 24 14.35 9.40 4.66
N ALA A 25 14.94 9.57 3.47
CA ALA A 25 16.16 10.35 3.30
C ALA A 25 15.93 11.84 3.62
N ILE A 26 14.80 12.40 3.19
CA ILE A 26 14.40 13.78 3.56
C ILE A 26 14.25 13.90 5.08
N LEU A 27 13.57 12.97 5.74
CA LEU A 27 13.42 13.00 7.20
C LEU A 27 14.75 12.79 7.94
N SER A 28 15.71 12.10 7.30
CA SER A 28 17.08 11.90 7.82
C SER A 28 18.00 13.10 7.60
N GLY A 29 17.56 14.13 6.87
CA GLY A 29 18.29 15.37 6.65
C GLY A 29 18.88 15.56 5.26
N GLU A 30 18.68 14.62 4.32
CA GLU A 30 19.17 14.76 2.95
C GLU A 30 18.37 15.80 2.16
N ARG A 31 19.05 16.72 1.49
CA ARG A 31 18.45 17.85 0.77
C ARG A 31 18.94 17.98 -0.67
N ASP A 32 19.99 17.24 -1.05
CA ASP A 32 20.48 17.23 -2.43
C ASP A 32 19.45 16.51 -3.33
N PRO A 33 18.82 17.23 -4.28
CA PRO A 33 17.83 16.64 -5.18
C PRO A 33 18.39 15.50 -6.04
N LEU A 34 19.70 15.50 -6.35
CA LEU A 34 20.33 14.45 -7.14
C LEU A 34 20.55 13.19 -6.31
N GLU A 35 21.03 13.32 -5.07
CA GLU A 35 21.16 12.20 -4.13
C GLU A 35 19.79 11.58 -3.86
N LEU A 36 18.77 12.40 -3.58
CA LEU A 36 17.41 11.92 -3.39
C LEU A 36 16.85 11.23 -4.65
N ALA A 37 17.04 11.81 -5.85
CA ALA A 37 16.59 11.19 -7.09
C ALA A 37 17.33 9.87 -7.43
N SER A 38 18.56 9.70 -6.92
CA SER A 38 19.33 8.46 -7.07
C SER A 38 18.72 7.28 -6.30
N LEU A 39 17.90 7.56 -5.27
CA LEU A 39 17.19 6.53 -4.49
C LEU A 39 16.03 5.88 -5.25
N ARG A 40 15.72 6.35 -6.46
CA ARG A 40 14.69 5.75 -7.31
C ARG A 40 14.98 4.28 -7.58
N ASP A 41 13.92 3.48 -7.56
CA ASP A 41 13.98 2.10 -8.02
C ASP A 41 14.12 2.04 -9.54
N GLN A 42 14.76 0.99 -10.06
CA GLN A 42 14.94 0.80 -11.51
C GLN A 42 13.61 0.69 -12.28
N ARG A 43 12.53 0.30 -11.59
CA ARG A 43 11.18 0.22 -12.15
C ARG A 43 10.45 1.56 -12.19
N CYS A 44 11.04 2.62 -11.65
CA CYS A 44 10.49 3.97 -11.74
C CYS A 44 10.62 4.49 -13.18
N ASN A 45 9.49 4.78 -13.82
CA ASN A 45 9.46 5.31 -15.18
C ASN A 45 10.00 6.76 -15.28
N ALA A 46 9.95 7.51 -14.18
CA ALA A 46 10.42 8.90 -14.17
C ALA A 46 11.96 8.94 -14.20
N SER A 47 12.49 9.83 -15.05
CA SER A 47 13.94 10.02 -15.16
C SER A 47 14.53 10.62 -13.88
N LEU A 48 15.84 10.44 -13.67
CA LEU A 48 16.54 11.01 -12.50
C LEU A 48 16.40 12.54 -12.50
N GLU A 49 16.57 13.17 -13.66
CA GLU A 49 16.43 14.62 -13.84
C GLU A 49 15.01 15.09 -13.50
N THR A 50 13.99 14.35 -13.92
CA THR A 50 12.58 14.69 -13.64
C THR A 50 12.30 14.62 -12.14
N ILE A 51 12.79 13.59 -11.45
CA ILE A 51 12.61 13.44 -10.00
C ILE A 51 13.39 14.53 -9.25
N ALA A 52 14.64 14.79 -9.63
CA ALA A 52 15.47 15.83 -9.03
C ALA A 52 14.83 17.22 -9.19
N ALA A 53 14.26 17.53 -10.36
CA ALA A 53 13.55 18.79 -10.58
C ALA A 53 12.33 18.94 -9.66
N ALA A 54 11.59 17.85 -9.38
CA ALA A 54 10.46 17.88 -8.46
C ALA A 54 10.85 17.97 -6.97
N LEU A 55 12.10 17.64 -6.66
CA LEU A 55 12.68 17.72 -5.32
C LEU A 55 13.39 19.04 -5.05
N GLN A 56 13.51 19.91 -6.06
CA GLN A 56 13.95 21.29 -5.85
C GLN A 56 12.84 22.07 -5.15
N GLY A 57 13.09 22.48 -3.91
CA GLY A 57 12.11 23.20 -3.11
C GLY A 57 12.66 23.68 -1.78
N ILE A 58 11.79 24.28 -0.98
CA ILE A 58 12.12 24.81 0.34
C ILE A 58 11.71 23.78 1.40
N TYR A 59 12.69 23.32 2.18
CA TYR A 59 12.54 22.33 3.25
C TYR A 59 12.48 23.04 4.62
N GLN A 60 11.36 23.69 4.93
CA GLN A 60 11.15 24.32 6.24
C GLN A 60 10.96 23.27 7.34
N GLU A 61 11.53 23.51 8.53
CA GLU A 61 11.48 22.57 9.65
C GLU A 61 10.04 22.24 10.11
N ASP A 62 9.14 23.22 10.12
CA ASP A 62 7.74 23.03 10.49
C ASP A 62 7.04 21.98 9.61
N HIS A 63 7.31 21.98 8.30
CA HIS A 63 6.72 21.02 7.37
C HIS A 63 7.42 19.67 7.40
N LEU A 64 8.72 19.63 7.70
CA LEU A 64 9.43 18.37 7.91
C LEU A 64 8.88 17.66 9.15
N PHE A 65 8.53 18.42 10.19
CA PHE A 65 7.85 17.88 11.36
C PHE A 65 6.46 17.33 11.00
N GLU A 66 5.65 18.06 10.24
CA GLU A 66 4.35 17.58 9.76
C GLU A 66 4.49 16.31 8.92
N LEU A 67 5.45 16.27 7.99
CA LEU A 67 5.75 15.11 7.18
C LEU A 67 6.12 13.90 8.04
N LYS A 68 6.97 14.09 9.06
CA LYS A 68 7.34 13.03 10.00
C LYS A 68 6.11 12.45 10.70
N VAL A 69 5.26 13.32 11.26
CA VAL A 69 4.03 12.88 11.95
C VAL A 69 3.10 12.12 11.00
N ALA A 70 2.97 12.57 9.74
CA ALA A 70 2.16 11.88 8.74
C ALA A 70 2.70 10.48 8.41
N VAL A 71 4.02 10.33 8.28
CA VAL A 71 4.68 9.03 8.06
C VAL A 71 4.44 8.09 9.26
N ASP A 72 4.67 8.57 10.48
CA ASP A 72 4.47 7.77 11.71
C ASP A 72 3.02 7.25 11.82
N LEU A 73 2.03 8.10 11.48
CA LEU A 73 0.62 7.72 11.45
C LEU A 73 0.33 6.69 10.36
N PHE A 74 0.87 6.88 9.16
CA PHE A 74 0.69 5.95 8.05
C PHE A 74 1.23 4.55 8.39
N GLU A 75 2.43 4.46 8.98
CA GLU A 75 3.00 3.18 9.40
C GLU A 75 2.14 2.50 10.46
N SER A 76 1.68 3.28 11.45
CA SER A 76 0.81 2.79 12.53
C SER A 76 -0.50 2.21 12.00
N TYR A 77 -1.16 2.93 11.08
CA TYR A 77 -2.40 2.46 10.45
C TYR A 77 -2.16 1.24 9.56
N SER A 78 -1.10 1.26 8.77
CA SER A 78 -0.73 0.13 7.90
C SER A 78 -0.49 -1.14 8.70
N ALA A 79 0.19 -1.04 9.85
CA ALA A 79 0.39 -2.16 10.75
C ALA A 79 -0.93 -2.70 11.32
N LYS A 80 -1.82 -1.82 11.78
CA LYS A 80 -3.13 -2.21 12.33
C LYS A 80 -4.03 -2.86 11.29
N ILE A 81 -4.00 -2.38 10.06
CA ILE A 81 -4.80 -2.97 9.00
C ILE A 81 -4.25 -4.33 8.60
N LYS A 82 -2.92 -4.49 8.54
CA LYS A 82 -2.28 -5.80 8.33
C LYS A 82 -2.67 -6.81 9.42
N GLU A 83 -2.70 -6.38 10.68
CA GLU A 83 -3.16 -7.21 11.80
C GLU A 83 -4.61 -7.66 11.60
N CYS A 84 -5.50 -6.74 11.21
CA CYS A 84 -6.91 -7.04 10.93
C CYS A 84 -7.07 -8.05 9.79
N VAL A 85 -6.30 -7.89 8.70
CA VAL A 85 -6.31 -8.81 7.55
C VAL A 85 -5.87 -10.21 7.97
N LEU A 86 -4.78 -10.32 8.73
CA LEU A 86 -4.29 -11.62 9.22
C LEU A 86 -5.28 -12.30 10.17
N ALA A 87 -5.89 -11.54 11.08
CA ALA A 87 -6.92 -12.05 11.98
C ALA A 87 -8.14 -12.56 11.19
N GLY A 88 -8.62 -11.80 10.20
CA GLY A 88 -9.70 -12.21 9.31
C GLY A 88 -9.36 -13.48 8.52
N GLN A 89 -8.14 -13.58 8.00
CA GLN A 89 -7.69 -14.76 7.27
C GLN A 89 -7.59 -16.01 8.15
N SER A 90 -7.17 -15.86 9.41
CA SER A 90 -7.19 -16.93 10.41
C SER A 90 -8.61 -17.44 10.67
N VAL A 91 -9.57 -16.52 10.89
CA VAL A 91 -10.99 -16.87 11.09
C VAL A 91 -11.56 -17.57 9.85
N LEU A 92 -11.29 -17.05 8.65
CA LEU A 92 -11.73 -17.68 7.40
C LEU A 92 -11.16 -19.09 7.24
N THR A 93 -9.88 -19.30 7.57
CA THR A 93 -9.25 -20.63 7.54
C THR A 93 -9.90 -21.60 8.53
N GLN A 94 -10.28 -21.12 9.72
CA GLN A 94 -10.96 -21.95 10.73
C GLN A 94 -12.39 -22.33 10.34
N VAL A 95 -13.12 -21.41 9.70
CA VAL A 95 -14.54 -21.60 9.34
C VAL A 95 -14.69 -22.38 8.04
N ALA A 96 -13.82 -22.18 7.05
CA ALA A 96 -13.90 -22.83 5.75
C ALA A 96 -13.03 -24.10 5.62
N GLY A 97 -12.08 -24.34 6.54
CA GLY A 97 -11.14 -25.48 6.45
C GLY A 97 -10.34 -25.49 5.13
N ASP A 98 -10.01 -26.68 4.61
CA ASP A 98 -9.28 -26.87 3.32
C ASP A 98 -10.02 -26.32 2.08
N GLN A 99 -11.26 -25.85 2.23
CA GLN A 99 -12.04 -25.27 1.13
C GLN A 99 -11.75 -23.77 0.92
N PHE A 100 -11.00 -23.13 1.81
CA PHE A 100 -10.56 -21.75 1.60
C PHE A 100 -9.48 -21.70 0.51
N VAL A 101 -9.89 -21.37 -0.70
CA VAL A 101 -8.97 -20.94 -1.75
C VAL A 101 -8.77 -19.44 -1.57
N ALA A 102 -7.57 -19.05 -1.12
CA ALA A 102 -7.18 -17.64 -1.12
C ALA A 102 -7.40 -17.09 -2.54
N PRO A 103 -8.04 -15.93 -2.71
CA PRO A 103 -8.21 -15.35 -4.04
C PRO A 103 -6.85 -15.22 -4.71
N ASP A 104 -6.78 -15.59 -5.99
CA ASP A 104 -5.54 -15.56 -6.77
C ASP A 104 -4.78 -14.26 -6.51
N ASN A 105 -3.47 -14.39 -6.33
CA ASN A 105 -2.58 -13.26 -6.13
C ASN A 105 -2.77 -12.24 -7.29
N GLN A 106 -3.54 -11.18 -7.04
CA GLN A 106 -3.80 -10.10 -8.00
C GLN A 106 -2.56 -9.23 -8.27
N SER A 107 -1.34 -9.69 -7.97
CA SER A 107 -0.06 -9.06 -8.36
C SER A 107 0.05 -8.67 -9.84
N GLY A 108 -0.81 -9.21 -10.70
CA GLY A 108 -0.94 -8.84 -12.11
C GLY A 108 -1.77 -7.59 -12.40
N ASP A 109 -2.67 -7.16 -11.51
CA ASP A 109 -3.52 -5.98 -11.77
C ASP A 109 -2.77 -4.68 -11.45
N TRP A 110 -2.43 -3.95 -12.50
CA TRP A 110 -1.72 -2.67 -12.39
C TRP A 110 -2.50 -1.61 -11.60
N ARG A 111 -3.84 -1.75 -11.47
CA ARG A 111 -4.67 -0.84 -10.66
C ARG A 111 -4.52 -1.05 -9.16
N ILE A 112 -3.92 -2.17 -8.76
CA ILE A 112 -3.80 -2.63 -7.36
C ILE A 112 -2.35 -2.53 -6.88
N ARG A 113 -1.42 -2.11 -7.75
CA ARG A 113 0.00 -1.93 -7.40
C ARG A 113 0.19 -0.66 -6.56
N GLY A 114 0.61 -0.85 -5.32
CA GLY A 114 1.27 0.18 -4.51
C GLY A 114 1.40 -0.18 -3.03
N ASN A 115 0.29 -0.52 -2.37
CA ASN A 115 0.26 -0.64 -0.90
C ASN A 115 -0.12 -2.01 -0.34
N GLY A 116 -0.27 -3.04 -1.17
CA GLY A 116 -0.59 -4.39 -0.67
C GLY A 116 -1.95 -4.49 0.05
N PHE A 117 -2.83 -3.50 -0.13
CA PHE A 117 -4.18 -3.51 0.39
C PHE A 117 -5.10 -4.33 -0.52
N TYR A 118 -5.19 -5.61 -0.22
CA TYR A 118 -6.08 -6.54 -0.91
C TYR A 118 -7.35 -6.75 -0.08
N PHE A 119 -8.30 -5.82 -0.17
CA PHE A 119 -9.68 -6.08 0.25
C PHE A 119 -10.60 -5.82 -0.94
N ASN A 120 -10.98 -6.90 -1.63
CA ASN A 120 -12.04 -6.85 -2.64
C ASN A 120 -13.35 -7.33 -1.97
N PRO A 121 -14.25 -6.40 -1.57
CA PRO A 121 -15.45 -6.75 -0.83
C PRO A 121 -16.39 -7.64 -1.64
N LYS A 122 -16.40 -7.47 -2.97
CA LYS A 122 -17.25 -8.23 -3.88
C LYS A 122 -16.80 -9.69 -3.97
N ALA A 123 -15.50 -9.93 -4.13
CA ALA A 123 -14.94 -11.28 -4.15
C ALA A 123 -15.17 -12.01 -2.81
N LEU A 124 -15.05 -11.28 -1.68
CA LEU A 124 -15.34 -11.83 -0.37
C LEU A 124 -16.83 -12.20 -0.24
N LEU A 125 -17.74 -11.31 -0.61
CA LEU A 125 -19.17 -11.59 -0.58
C LEU A 125 -19.54 -12.78 -1.48
N GLU A 126 -19.05 -12.81 -2.73
CA GLU A 126 -19.28 -13.93 -3.65
C GLU A 126 -18.78 -15.26 -3.07
N SER A 127 -17.61 -15.28 -2.41
CA SER A 127 -17.10 -16.49 -1.74
C SER A 127 -17.96 -16.94 -0.55
N ILE A 128 -18.49 -16.00 0.24
CA ILE A 128 -19.38 -16.29 1.38
C ILE A 128 -20.73 -16.85 0.90
N TRP A 129 -21.25 -16.33 -0.21
CA TRP A 129 -22.48 -16.82 -0.83
C TRP A 129 -22.31 -18.26 -1.36
N VAL A 130 -21.15 -18.61 -1.91
CA VAL A 130 -20.87 -19.99 -2.38
C VAL A 130 -20.83 -21.00 -1.21
N ILE A 131 -20.25 -20.62 -0.08
CA ILE A 131 -20.18 -21.47 1.12
C ILE A 131 -21.59 -21.67 1.71
N THR A 132 -22.36 -20.60 1.85
CA THR A 132 -23.72 -20.70 2.42
C THR A 132 -24.67 -21.51 1.53
N TYR A 133 -24.59 -21.36 0.20
CA TYR A 133 -25.41 -22.15 -0.73
C TYR A 133 -25.05 -23.65 -0.73
N SER A 134 -23.76 -23.98 -0.62
CA SER A 134 -23.27 -25.37 -0.63
C SER A 134 -23.63 -26.11 0.66
N VAL A 135 -23.53 -25.43 1.82
CA VAL A 135 -23.93 -26.00 3.11
C VAL A 135 -25.44 -26.21 3.19
N LEU A 136 -26.25 -25.28 2.67
CA LEU A 136 -27.71 -25.43 2.58
C LEU A 136 -28.12 -26.58 1.65
N GLN A 137 -27.49 -26.71 0.48
CA GLN A 137 -27.75 -27.82 -0.46
C GLN A 137 -27.40 -29.19 0.14
N ALA A 138 -26.27 -29.30 0.84
CA ALA A 138 -25.87 -30.54 1.50
C ALA A 138 -26.84 -30.96 2.61
N TRP A 139 -27.39 -29.99 3.36
CA TRP A 139 -28.41 -30.25 4.39
C TRP A 139 -29.76 -30.65 3.80
N VAL A 140 -30.17 -30.05 2.67
CA VAL A 140 -31.44 -30.38 1.99
C VAL A 140 -31.41 -31.76 1.33
N LEU A 141 -30.25 -32.24 0.89
CA LEU A 141 -30.10 -33.58 0.27
C LEU A 141 -30.00 -34.73 1.30
N GLN A 142 -29.91 -34.43 2.59
CA GLN A 142 -29.88 -35.40 3.70
C GLN A 142 -31.23 -35.53 4.42
N LEU A 143 -32.28 -34.86 3.92
CA LEU A 143 -33.69 -34.97 4.33
C LEU A 143 -34.51 -35.68 3.24
#